data_AF-A0A545AIG3-F1
#
_entry.id   AF-A0A545AIG3-F1
#
_cell.length_a   1.000
_cell.length_b   1.000
_cell.length_c   1.000
_cell.angle_alpha   90.00
_cell.angle_beta   90.00
_cell.angle_gamma   90.00
#
_symmetry.space_group_name_H-M   'P 1'
#
loop_
_entity.id
_entity.type
_entity.pdbx_description
1 polymer ?
#
loop_
_entity_poly.entity_id
_entity_poly.type
_entity_poly.pdbx_seq_one_letter_code
_entity_poly.pdbx_strand_id
1 'polypeptide(L)'
;MTRPTLADPSAQAAAETVARDFAATLQRGGDTMDADEYDRWFADDVLWGSPYGLTLTGFAPLNSVHQRLMDAVRHAPDPDAPAQGAPASVFEVVTAATVAPGVVVTQIRRAALVEGGFSELALYVLVERDGGWWLAAAQNTPVRPAVTAD
;
A
#
# COMPACT_ATOMS: atom_id res chain seq x y z
N MET A 1 -30.33 5.69 -18.21
CA MET A 1 -29.50 4.50 -17.95
C MET A 1 -29.20 4.43 -16.46
N THR A 2 -29.40 3.27 -15.84
CA THR A 2 -29.06 3.05 -14.43
C THR A 2 -27.59 2.63 -14.33
N ARG A 3 -26.87 3.13 -13.32
CA ARG A 3 -25.46 2.76 -13.08
C ARG A 3 -25.39 1.32 -12.55
N PRO A 4 -24.49 0.45 -13.05
CA PRO A 4 -24.33 -0.89 -12.52
C PRO A 4 -23.60 -0.87 -11.17
N THR A 5 -23.93 -1.82 -10.30
CA THR A 5 -23.13 -2.14 -9.11
C THR A 5 -22.13 -3.23 -9.48
N LEU A 6 -20.84 -2.94 -9.37
CA LEU A 6 -19.77 -3.91 -9.68
C LEU A 6 -19.37 -4.76 -8.49
N ALA A 7 -19.53 -4.24 -7.27
CA ALA A 7 -19.19 -4.97 -6.05
C ALA A 7 -20.08 -6.21 -5.91
N ASP A 8 -19.47 -7.36 -5.65
CA ASP A 8 -20.17 -8.58 -5.27
C ASP A 8 -20.30 -8.67 -3.74
N PRO A 9 -21.51 -8.46 -3.16
CA PRO A 9 -21.70 -8.51 -1.71
C PRO A 9 -21.42 -9.89 -1.12
N SER A 10 -21.59 -10.96 -1.91
CA SER A 10 -21.33 -12.33 -1.44
C SER A 10 -19.84 -12.61 -1.25
N ALA A 11 -18.97 -11.88 -1.96
CA ALA A 11 -17.52 -11.98 -1.87
C ALA A 11 -16.89 -10.97 -0.90
N GLN A 12 -17.68 -10.16 -0.19
CA GLN A 12 -17.18 -9.08 0.66
C GLN A 12 -16.20 -9.57 1.75
N ALA A 13 -16.56 -10.65 2.45
CA ALA A 13 -15.70 -11.21 3.50
C ALA A 13 -14.35 -11.71 2.96
N ALA A 14 -14.33 -12.20 1.71
CA ALA A 14 -13.10 -12.62 1.04
C ALA A 14 -12.24 -11.40 0.67
N ALA A 15 -12.85 -10.35 0.10
CA ALA A 15 -12.14 -9.10 -0.23
C ALA A 15 -11.47 -8.47 0.99
N GLU A 16 -12.18 -8.43 2.12
CA GLU A 16 -11.65 -7.91 3.38
C GLU A 16 -10.51 -8.76 3.93
N THR A 17 -10.59 -10.08 3.77
CA THR A 17 -9.50 -10.98 4.19
C THR A 17 -8.25 -10.74 3.36
N VAL A 18 -8.38 -10.69 2.04
CA VAL A 18 -7.27 -10.37 1.12
C VAL A 18 -6.64 -9.02 1.46
N ALA A 19 -7.47 -7.99 1.68
CA ALA A 19 -6.98 -6.66 2.04
C ALA A 19 -6.25 -6.64 3.40
N ARG A 20 -6.76 -7.36 4.40
CA ARG A 20 -6.11 -7.46 5.73
C ARG A 20 -4.78 -8.19 5.65
N ASP A 21 -4.71 -9.29 4.90
CA ASP A 21 -3.49 -10.08 4.76
C ASP A 21 -2.40 -9.30 4.00
N PHE A 22 -2.81 -8.55 2.97
CA PHE A 22 -1.92 -7.63 2.27
C PHE A 22 -1.44 -6.49 3.19
N ALA A 23 -2.35 -5.82 3.91
CA ALA A 23 -2.00 -4.77 4.87
C ALA A 23 -1.04 -5.28 5.96
N ALA A 24 -1.26 -6.49 6.47
CA ALA A 24 -0.38 -7.11 7.46
C ALA A 24 1.01 -7.40 6.89
N THR A 25 1.12 -7.71 5.61
CA THR A 25 2.41 -7.92 4.91
C THR A 25 3.16 -6.60 4.76
N LEU A 26 2.47 -5.53 4.33
CA LEU A 26 3.04 -4.18 4.30
C LEU A 26 3.50 -3.72 5.70
N GLN A 27 2.70 -3.99 6.74
CA GLN A 27 3.05 -3.67 8.13
C GLN A 27 4.33 -4.39 8.55
N ARG A 28 4.43 -5.71 8.35
CA ARG A 28 5.62 -6.47 8.72
C ARG A 28 6.87 -5.95 8.01
N GLY A 29 6.83 -5.79 6.69
CA GLY A 29 7.96 -5.27 5.92
C GLY A 29 8.34 -3.85 6.32
N GLY A 30 7.37 -3.01 6.65
CA GLY A 30 7.60 -1.66 7.17
C GLY A 30 8.25 -1.67 8.55
N ASP A 31 7.77 -2.50 9.48
CA ASP A 31 8.28 -2.60 10.84
C ASP A 31 9.71 -3.14 10.88
N THR A 32 10.04 -4.09 10.00
CA THR A 32 11.38 -4.67 9.91
C THR A 32 12.30 -3.93 8.95
N MET A 33 11.79 -2.90 8.25
CA MET A 33 12.47 -2.21 7.16
C MET A 33 13.03 -3.22 6.13
N ASP A 34 12.22 -4.22 5.76
CA ASP A 34 12.55 -5.26 4.79
C ASP A 34 11.71 -5.05 3.52
N ALA A 35 12.37 -4.61 2.45
CA ALA A 35 11.72 -4.29 1.19
C ALA A 35 11.19 -5.55 0.48
N ASP A 36 11.82 -6.70 0.67
CA ASP A 36 11.42 -7.93 0.00
C ASP A 36 10.18 -8.53 0.67
N GLU A 37 10.06 -8.43 2.01
CA GLU A 37 8.81 -8.75 2.71
C GLU A 37 7.72 -7.71 2.41
N TYR A 38 8.07 -6.41 2.32
CA TYR A 38 7.11 -5.34 1.99
C TYR A 38 6.50 -5.53 0.60
N ASP A 39 7.35 -5.83 -0.40
CA ASP A 39 6.95 -5.99 -1.79
C ASP A 39 6.54 -7.43 -2.14
N ARG A 40 6.42 -8.33 -1.16
CA ARG A 40 6.22 -9.77 -1.38
C ARG A 40 5.05 -10.13 -2.29
N TRP A 41 4.00 -9.31 -2.29
CA TRP A 41 2.79 -9.54 -3.09
C TRP A 41 2.82 -8.78 -4.42
N PHE A 42 3.88 -8.04 -4.74
CA PHE A 42 3.90 -7.17 -5.91
C PHE A 42 4.14 -8.02 -7.16
N ALA A 43 3.27 -7.85 -8.16
CA ALA A 43 3.41 -8.56 -9.42
C ALA A 43 4.67 -8.09 -10.17
N ASP A 44 5.26 -8.97 -10.97
CA ASP A 44 6.46 -8.65 -11.77
C ASP A 44 6.24 -7.45 -12.71
N ASP A 45 4.99 -7.24 -13.16
CA ASP A 45 4.54 -6.17 -14.04
C ASP A 45 3.72 -5.07 -13.32
N VAL A 46 3.85 -4.94 -11.99
CA VAL A 46 3.08 -3.97 -11.18
C VAL A 46 3.14 -2.55 -11.74
N LEU A 47 1.99 -1.88 -11.79
CA LEU A 47 1.89 -0.45 -12.07
C LEU A 47 1.87 0.33 -10.76
N TRP A 48 2.86 1.18 -10.53
CA TRP A 48 3.01 1.89 -9.26
C TRP A 48 3.00 3.41 -9.43
N GLY A 49 2.12 4.08 -8.69
CA GLY A 49 2.12 5.52 -8.50
C GLY A 49 2.50 5.88 -7.07
N SER A 50 3.61 6.62 -6.91
CA SER A 50 4.08 7.09 -5.61
C SER A 50 3.25 8.28 -5.10
N PRO A 51 3.25 8.54 -3.78
CA PRO A 51 2.59 9.73 -3.22
C PRO A 51 3.21 11.06 -3.69
N TYR A 52 4.38 11.03 -4.34
CA TYR A 52 5.07 12.22 -4.84
C TYR A 52 5.01 12.37 -6.37
N GLY A 53 4.15 11.59 -7.04
CA GLY A 53 3.91 11.70 -8.48
C GLY A 53 4.92 10.96 -9.36
N LEU A 54 5.79 10.12 -8.78
CA LEU A 54 6.61 9.18 -9.54
C LEU A 54 5.73 8.02 -10.01
N THR A 55 5.86 7.64 -11.27
CA THR A 55 5.26 6.41 -11.82
C THR A 55 6.36 5.41 -12.19
N LEU A 56 6.16 4.15 -11.81
CA LEU A 56 7.04 3.04 -12.13
C LEU A 56 6.23 1.87 -12.67
N THR A 57 6.86 1.07 -13.53
CA THR A 57 6.31 -0.19 -14.01
C THR A 57 7.31 -1.30 -13.72
N GLY A 58 6.80 -2.39 -13.15
CA GLY A 58 7.53 -3.61 -12.86
C GLY A 58 8.11 -3.67 -11.45
N PHE A 59 8.22 -4.90 -10.94
CA PHE A 59 8.69 -5.19 -9.58
C PHE A 59 10.14 -4.75 -9.37
N ALA A 60 11.06 -5.21 -10.21
CA ALA A 60 12.50 -5.00 -10.01
C ALA A 60 12.91 -3.52 -9.81
N PRO A 61 12.49 -2.56 -10.67
CA PRO A 61 12.85 -1.14 -10.45
C PRO A 61 12.19 -0.55 -9.19
N LEU A 62 10.97 -0.98 -8.85
CA LEU A 62 10.26 -0.51 -7.67
C LEU A 62 10.89 -1.04 -6.37
N ASN A 63 11.12 -2.34 -6.28
CA ASN A 63 11.75 -2.96 -5.12
C ASN A 63 13.17 -2.39 -4.89
N SER A 64 13.93 -2.12 -5.96
CA SER A 64 15.22 -1.41 -5.84
C SER A 64 15.11 0.00 -5.23
N VAL A 65 13.96 0.69 -5.39
CA VAL A 65 13.71 1.97 -4.70
C VAL A 65 13.40 1.71 -3.24
N HIS A 66 12.53 0.76 -2.91
CA HIS A 66 12.21 0.42 -1.52
C HIS A 66 13.41 -0.07 -0.74
N GLN A 67 14.24 -0.95 -1.30
CA GLN A 67 15.51 -1.38 -0.71
C GLN A 67 16.39 -0.18 -0.36
N ARG A 68 16.64 0.72 -1.32
CA ARG A 68 17.47 1.93 -1.05
C ARG A 68 16.90 2.82 0.05
N LEU A 69 15.58 3.01 0.08
CA LEU A 69 14.92 3.83 1.10
C LEU A 69 15.00 3.18 2.49
N MET A 70 14.67 1.90 2.58
CA MET A 70 14.70 1.15 3.85
C MET A 70 16.13 0.96 4.35
N ASP A 71 17.09 0.69 3.47
CA ASP A 71 18.51 0.62 3.80
C ASP A 71 19.02 1.96 4.37
N ALA A 72 18.63 3.09 3.75
CA ALA A 72 19.02 4.41 4.25
C ALA A 72 18.50 4.66 5.68
N VAL A 73 17.30 4.15 6.01
CA VAL A 73 16.74 4.21 7.35
C VAL A 73 17.50 3.32 8.32
N ARG A 74 17.80 2.06 7.96
CA ARG A 74 18.55 1.14 8.83
C ARG A 74 19.97 1.62 9.17
N HIS A 75 20.57 2.45 8.31
CA HIS A 75 21.91 3.00 8.50
C HIS A 75 21.92 4.47 8.94
N ALA A 76 20.79 5.00 9.43
CA ALA A 76 20.74 6.35 9.95
C ALA A 76 21.75 6.54 11.10
N PRO A 77 22.53 7.65 11.13
CA PRO A 77 23.54 7.89 12.17
C PRO A 77 22.96 7.98 13.58
N ASP A 78 21.70 8.40 13.66
CA ASP A 78 20.89 8.43 14.87
C ASP A 78 19.64 7.58 14.61
N PRO A 79 19.50 6.40 15.25
CA PRO A 79 18.34 5.54 15.07
C PRO A 79 17.05 6.14 15.67
N ASP A 80 17.17 7.12 16.56
CA ASP A 80 16.05 7.83 17.18
C ASP A 80 15.67 9.10 16.39
N ALA A 81 16.47 9.51 15.40
CA ALA A 81 16.12 10.61 14.51
C ALA A 81 14.96 10.21 13.58
N PRO A 82 14.05 11.14 13.23
CA PRO A 82 12.97 10.85 12.31
C PRO A 82 13.51 10.36 10.96
N ALA A 83 13.18 9.11 10.60
CA ALA A 83 13.48 8.55 9.30
C ALA A 83 12.94 9.47 8.19
N GLN A 84 13.82 10.05 7.38
CA GLN A 84 13.40 10.82 6.21
C GLN A 84 12.70 9.86 5.23
N GLY A 85 11.38 9.92 5.17
CA GLY A 85 10.55 9.18 4.21
C GLY A 85 9.89 7.89 4.73
N ALA A 86 10.17 7.45 5.96
CA ALA A 86 9.51 6.28 6.53
C ALA A 86 9.29 6.36 8.06
N PRO A 87 8.50 7.32 8.56
CA PRO A 87 8.14 7.34 9.98
C PRO A 87 7.39 6.06 10.35
N ALA A 88 7.52 5.65 11.62
CA ALA A 88 6.74 4.54 12.17
C ALA A 88 5.26 4.78 11.88
N SER A 89 4.61 3.77 11.30
CA SER A 89 3.27 3.89 10.73
C SER A 89 2.43 2.64 11.00
N VAL A 90 1.12 2.79 10.93
CA VAL A 90 0.16 1.68 10.90
C VAL A 90 -0.53 1.59 9.54
N PHE A 91 -0.73 0.37 9.05
CA PHE A 91 -1.48 0.07 7.84
C PHE A 91 -2.91 -0.36 8.17
N GLU A 92 -3.89 0.43 7.76
CA GLU A 92 -5.31 0.23 8.08
C GLU A 92 -6.11 0.02 6.80
N VAL A 93 -6.85 -1.10 6.73
CA VAL A 93 -7.83 -1.30 5.65
C VAL A 93 -8.99 -0.32 5.84
N VAL A 94 -9.20 0.57 4.86
CA VAL A 94 -10.30 1.54 4.87
C VAL A 94 -11.54 0.95 4.20
N THR A 95 -11.36 0.31 3.04
CA THR A 95 -12.42 -0.38 2.32
C THR A 95 -11.85 -1.44 1.40
N ALA A 96 -12.63 -2.47 1.10
CA ALA A 96 -12.28 -3.51 0.14
C ALA A 96 -13.55 -3.97 -0.58
N ALA A 97 -13.43 -4.30 -1.86
CA ALA A 97 -14.51 -4.86 -2.66
C ALA A 97 -13.97 -5.80 -3.74
N THR A 98 -14.68 -6.89 -4.00
CA THR A 98 -14.49 -7.71 -5.20
C THR A 98 -15.27 -7.08 -6.35
N VAL A 99 -14.58 -6.63 -7.39
CA VAL A 99 -15.20 -5.90 -8.53
C VAL A 99 -15.34 -6.77 -9.79
N ALA A 100 -14.66 -7.91 -9.80
CA ALA A 100 -14.73 -8.98 -10.79
C ALA A 100 -14.21 -10.28 -10.14
N PRO A 101 -14.52 -11.47 -10.69
CA PRO A 101 -13.92 -12.71 -10.22
C PRO A 101 -12.38 -12.61 -10.18
N GLY A 102 -11.78 -12.93 -9.03
CA GLY A 102 -10.33 -12.87 -8.84
C GLY A 102 -9.74 -11.44 -8.80
N VAL A 103 -10.55 -10.38 -8.60
CA VAL A 103 -10.05 -9.00 -8.50
C VAL A 103 -10.60 -8.32 -7.26
N VAL A 104 -9.68 -7.94 -6.35
CA VAL A 104 -9.98 -7.14 -5.16
C VAL A 104 -9.44 -5.73 -5.36
N VAL A 105 -10.28 -4.73 -5.13
CA VAL A 105 -9.88 -3.32 -5.05
C VAL A 105 -10.02 -2.88 -3.61
N THR A 106 -8.95 -2.36 -3.02
CA THR A 106 -8.93 -1.92 -1.63
C THR A 106 -8.27 -0.56 -1.48
N GLN A 107 -8.74 0.21 -0.51
CA GLN A 107 -8.01 1.37 -0.02
C GLN A 107 -7.40 1.03 1.33
N ILE A 108 -6.10 1.29 1.46
CA ILE A 108 -5.38 1.12 2.72
C ILE A 108 -4.74 2.46 3.06
N ARG A 109 -4.92 2.89 4.31
CA ARG A 109 -4.25 4.04 4.88
C ARG A 109 -2.94 3.59 5.50
N ARG A 110 -1.86 4.30 5.21
CA ARG A 110 -0.65 4.28 6.04
C ARG A 110 -0.70 5.54 6.91
N ALA A 111 -0.91 5.39 8.21
CA ALA A 111 -1.00 6.51 9.14
C ALA A 111 0.29 6.59 9.97
N ALA A 112 0.91 7.77 10.02
CA ALA A 112 2.04 7.99 10.92
C ALA A 112 1.60 7.88 12.39
N LEU A 113 2.43 7.27 13.22
CA LEU A 113 2.21 7.19 14.66
C LEU A 113 2.49 8.53 15.38
N VAL A 114 3.28 9.40 14.75
CA VAL A 114 3.63 10.72 15.28
C VAL A 114 2.80 11.80 14.59
N GLU A 115 2.32 12.76 15.38
CA GLU A 115 1.58 13.92 14.86
C GLU A 115 2.43 14.70 13.84
N GLY A 116 1.82 15.11 12.74
CA GLY A 116 2.50 15.78 11.64
C GLY A 116 3.40 14.85 10.79
N GLY A 117 3.51 13.57 11.14
CA GLY A 117 4.22 12.57 10.37
C GLY A 117 3.54 12.27 9.03
N PHE A 118 4.33 11.77 8.08
CA PHE A 118 3.83 11.43 6.74
C PHE A 118 2.78 10.33 6.80
N SER A 119 1.58 10.64 6.31
CA SER A 119 0.48 9.69 6.14
C SER A 119 0.03 9.69 4.68
N GLU A 120 -0.51 8.57 4.21
CA GLU A 120 -1.02 8.42 2.86
C GLU A 120 -2.24 7.50 2.80
N LEU A 121 -3.02 7.66 1.72
CA LEU A 121 -4.05 6.73 1.32
C LEU A 121 -3.66 6.15 -0.04
N ALA A 122 -3.68 4.82 -0.12
CA ALA A 122 -3.36 4.10 -1.34
C ALA A 122 -4.57 3.32 -1.84
N LEU A 123 -4.83 3.39 -3.15
CA LEU A 123 -5.72 2.47 -3.85
C LEU A 123 -4.86 1.33 -4.39
N TYR A 124 -5.23 0.10 -4.03
CA TYR A 124 -4.55 -1.12 -4.45
C TYR A 124 -5.51 -2.02 -5.23
N VAL A 125 -5.01 -2.60 -6.31
CA VAL A 125 -5.71 -3.60 -7.13
C VAL A 125 -4.95 -4.91 -7.01
N LEU A 126 -5.56 -5.89 -6.36
CA LEU A 126 -5.04 -7.23 -6.21
C LEU A 126 -5.75 -8.19 -7.16
N VAL A 127 -4.98 -9.03 -7.83
CA VAL A 127 -5.46 -10.02 -8.79
C VAL A 127 -5.03 -11.40 -8.35
N GLU A 128 -5.97 -12.34 -8.39
CA GLU A 128 -5.69 -13.74 -8.15
C GLU A 128 -5.06 -14.38 -9.39
N ARG A 129 -3.92 -15.05 -9.20
CA ARG A 129 -3.23 -15.83 -10.23
C ARG A 129 -2.56 -17.03 -9.59
N ASP A 130 -2.79 -18.20 -10.16
CA ASP A 130 -2.18 -19.48 -9.73
C ASP A 130 -2.37 -19.79 -8.24
N GLY A 131 -3.53 -19.41 -7.68
CA GLY A 131 -3.88 -19.61 -6.27
C GLY A 131 -3.23 -18.62 -5.29
N GLY A 132 -2.54 -17.60 -5.78
CA GLY A 132 -1.98 -16.50 -5.00
C GLY A 132 -2.58 -15.15 -5.39
N TRP A 133 -2.50 -14.18 -4.47
CA TRP A 133 -2.91 -12.80 -4.72
C TRP A 133 -1.70 -11.91 -4.99
N TRP A 134 -1.80 -11.11 -6.04
CA TRP A 134 -0.72 -10.23 -6.49
C TRP A 134 -1.22 -8.80 -6.66
N LEU A 135 -0.48 -7.83 -6.15
CA LEU A 135 -0.70 -6.41 -6.42
C LEU A 135 -0.36 -6.12 -7.88
N ALA A 136 -1.37 -5.84 -8.68
CA ALA A 136 -1.24 -5.49 -10.09
C ALA A 136 -1.08 -3.98 -10.30
N ALA A 137 -1.73 -3.17 -9.47
CA ALA A 137 -1.64 -1.72 -9.56
C ALA A 137 -1.83 -1.02 -8.21
N ALA A 138 -1.14 0.11 -8.05
CA ALA A 138 -1.21 0.96 -6.88
C ALA A 138 -1.18 2.44 -7.26
N GLN A 139 -1.93 3.25 -6.53
CA GLN A 139 -1.77 4.70 -6.52
C GLN A 139 -1.81 5.21 -5.09
N ASN A 140 -0.68 5.71 -4.62
CA ASN A 140 -0.51 6.29 -3.30
C ASN A 140 -0.71 7.81 -3.38
N THR A 141 -1.33 8.40 -2.36
CA THR A 141 -1.60 9.84 -2.28
C THR A 141 -1.33 10.36 -0.86
N PRO A 142 -0.58 11.47 -0.69
CA PRO A 142 -0.34 12.04 0.64
C PRO A 142 -1.66 12.49 1.27
N VAL A 143 -1.83 12.18 2.55
CA VAL A 143 -2.87 12.78 3.38
C VAL A 143 -2.30 14.09 3.91
N ARG A 144 -2.89 15.21 3.48
CA ARG A 144 -2.63 16.53 4.06
C ARG A 144 -3.72 16.82 5.08
N PRO A 145 -3.43 17.60 6.14
CA PRO A 145 -4.48 18.14 7.00
C PRO A 145 -5.56 18.79 6.14
N ALA A 146 -6.83 18.55 6.47
CA ALA A 146 -7.93 19.20 5.77
C ALA A 146 -7.71 20.72 5.82
N VAL A 147 -7.83 21.40 4.68
CA VAL A 147 -7.98 22.85 4.68
C VAL A 147 -9.35 23.10 5.30
N THR A 148 -9.39 23.44 6.58
CA THR A 148 -10.58 24.05 7.16
C THR A 148 -10.71 25.41 6.47
N ALA A 149 -11.76 25.57 5.65
CA ALA A 149 -12.18 26.90 5.26
C ALA A 149 -12.68 27.59 6.53
N ASP A 150 -11.94 28.61 6.99
CA ASP A 150 -12.42 29.57 7.98
C ASP A 150 -13.65 30.32 7.46
#